data_AF-A0A1G3CQ21-F1
#
_entry.id   AF-A0A1G3CQ21-F1
#
_cell.length_a   1.000
_cell.length_b   1.000
_cell.length_c   1.000
_cell.angle_alpha   90.00
_cell.angle_beta   90.00
_cell.angle_gamma   90.00
#
_symmetry.space_group_name_H-M   'P 1'
#
loop_
_entity.id
_entity.type
_entity.pdbx_description
1 polymer ?
#
loop_
_entity_poly.entity_id
_entity_poly.type
_entity_poly.pdbx_seq_one_letter_code
_entity_poly.pdbx_strand_id
1 'polypeptide(L)'
;MSQKLAELEARQRVLQERAAQERVDFAQHFKPIEKPLSWADKGIDAFHFLKSSPVLWTSAFAVLAHYRPKLASKVLAVGWGAMKLLKSAKSLM
;
A
#
# COMPACT_ATOMS: atom_id res chain seq x y z
N MET A 1 -44.58 -14.30 -2.97
CA MET A 1 -43.49 -13.53 -2.33
C MET A 1 -43.58 -13.74 -0.83
N SER A 2 -42.63 -14.48 -0.25
CA SER A 2 -42.77 -15.02 1.11
C SER A 2 -42.54 -13.92 2.16
N GLN A 3 -43.38 -13.87 3.20
CA GLN A 3 -43.25 -12.91 4.30
C GLN A 3 -41.86 -12.95 4.97
N LYS A 4 -41.19 -14.11 4.93
CA LYS A 4 -39.80 -14.29 5.35
C LYS A 4 -38.80 -13.42 4.58
N LEU A 5 -38.99 -13.23 3.28
CA LEU A 5 -38.10 -12.37 2.48
C LEU A 5 -38.25 -10.91 2.87
N ALA A 6 -39.48 -10.45 3.09
CA ALA A 6 -39.74 -9.08 3.54
C ALA A 6 -39.16 -8.81 4.95
N GLU A 7 -39.28 -9.79 5.85
CA GLU A 7 -38.70 -9.71 7.20
C GLU A 7 -37.16 -9.69 7.17
N LEU A 8 -36.54 -10.50 6.29
CA LEU A 8 -35.10 -10.51 6.09
C LEU A 8 -34.59 -9.20 5.49
N GLU A 9 -35.30 -8.62 4.52
CA GLU A 9 -34.94 -7.32 3.94
C GLU A 9 -35.02 -6.20 4.98
N ALA A 10 -36.07 -6.19 5.82
CA ALA A 10 -36.20 -5.22 6.90
C ALA A 10 -35.05 -5.33 7.91
N ARG A 11 -34.68 -6.56 8.30
CA ARG A 11 -33.52 -6.81 9.17
C ARG A 11 -32.20 -6.41 8.52
N GLN A 12 -32.04 -6.69 7.22
CA GLN A 12 -30.86 -6.31 6.47
C GLN A 12 -30.68 -4.79 6.48
N ARG A 13 -31.75 -4.02 6.25
CA ARG A 13 -31.66 -2.55 6.28
C ARG A 13 -31.26 -2.02 7.65
N VAL A 14 -31.86 -2.54 8.73
CA VAL A 14 -31.48 -2.16 10.11
C VAL A 14 -30.02 -2.48 10.40
N LEU A 15 -29.53 -3.63 9.95
CA LEU A 15 -28.12 -4.02 10.12
C LEU A 15 -27.18 -3.16 9.28
N GLN A 16 -27.57 -2.79 8.05
CA GLN A 16 -26.80 -1.90 7.20
C GLN A 16 -26.70 -0.48 7.79
N GLU A 17 -27.80 0.03 8.36
CA GLU A 17 -27.82 1.33 9.04
C GLU A 17 -26.88 1.34 10.26
N ARG A 18 -26.91 0.28 11.08
CA ARG A 18 -25.97 0.13 12.21
C ARG A 18 -24.52 0.02 11.75
N ALA A 19 -24.25 -0.81 10.75
CA ALA A 19 -22.90 -0.94 10.21
C ALA A 19 -22.38 0.38 9.60
N ALA A 20 -23.26 1.20 9.01
CA ALA A 20 -22.89 2.51 8.51
C ALA A 20 -22.53 3.48 9.65
N GLN A 21 -23.29 3.47 10.75
CA GLN A 21 -22.98 4.26 11.95
C GLN A 21 -21.64 3.82 12.56
N GLU A 22 -21.44 2.51 12.75
CA GLU A 22 -20.20 1.96 13.28
C GLU A 22 -18.99 2.33 12.42
N ARG A 23 -19.10 2.28 11.08
CA ARG A 23 -18.03 2.72 10.17
C ARG A 23 -17.67 4.18 10.34
N VAL A 24 -18.65 5.05 10.59
CA VAL A 24 -18.42 6.48 10.84
C VAL A 24 -17.69 6.68 12.17
N ASP A 25 -18.10 5.97 13.21
CA ASP A 25 -17.45 6.04 14.53
C ASP A 25 -16.01 5.49 14.48
N PHE A 26 -15.79 4.38 13.79
CA PHE A 26 -14.45 3.86 13.54
C PHE A 26 -13.60 4.84 12.74
N ALA A 27 -14.13 5.43 11.66
CA ALA A 27 -13.40 6.41 10.86
C ALA A 27 -12.92 7.61 11.70
N GLN A 28 -13.70 8.07 12.70
CA GLN A 28 -13.26 9.14 13.60
C GLN A 28 -12.02 8.76 14.43
N HIS A 29 -11.92 7.50 14.86
CA HIS A 29 -10.76 7.00 15.61
C HIS A 29 -9.56 6.70 14.71
N PHE A 30 -9.79 6.34 13.45
CA PHE A 30 -8.73 6.01 12.50
C PHE A 30 -8.23 7.20 11.66
N LYS A 31 -8.88 8.38 11.71
CA LYS A 31 -8.44 9.63 11.06
C LYS A 31 -6.94 9.95 11.15
N PRO A 32 -6.25 9.74 12.30
CA PRO A 32 -4.80 9.99 12.40
C PRO A 32 -3.96 9.00 11.60
N ILE A 33 -4.45 7.76 11.42
CA ILE A 33 -3.74 6.63 10.81
C ILE A 33 -4.15 6.45 9.34
N GLU A 34 -5.28 7.03 8.90
CA GLU A 34 -5.71 7.06 7.49
C GLU A 34 -4.65 7.69 6.57
N LYS A 35 -3.99 8.77 7.01
CA LYS A 35 -2.95 9.44 6.22
C LYS A 35 -1.73 8.54 5.96
N PRO A 36 -1.09 7.92 6.97
CA PRO A 36 0.02 7.01 6.71
C PRO A 36 -0.42 5.74 5.96
N LEU A 37 -1.63 5.22 6.19
CA LEU A 37 -2.13 4.06 5.45
C LEU A 37 -2.36 4.40 3.97
N SER A 38 -2.97 5.54 3.68
CA SER A 38 -3.15 6.03 2.31
C SER A 38 -1.81 6.29 1.62
N TRP A 39 -0.78 6.70 2.36
CA TRP A 39 0.57 6.82 1.83
C TRP A 39 1.19 5.47 1.49
N ALA A 40 0.94 4.44 2.30
CA ALA A 40 1.37 3.08 1.98
C ALA A 40 0.68 2.56 0.71
N ASP A 41 -0.62 2.77 0.58
CA ASP A 41 -1.40 2.35 -0.59
C ASP A 41 -0.93 3.07 -1.87
N LYS A 42 -0.76 4.40 -1.81
CA LYS A 42 -0.13 5.19 -2.89
C LYS A 42 1.31 4.77 -3.17
N GLY A 43 2.05 4.34 -2.15
CA GLY A 43 3.40 3.82 -2.30
C GLY A 43 3.44 2.51 -3.08
N ILE A 44 2.46 1.63 -2.86
CA ILE A 44 2.28 0.39 -3.62
C ILE A 44 1.94 0.71 -5.07
N ASP A 45 1.03 1.66 -5.31
CA ASP A 45 0.68 2.10 -6.67
C ASP A 45 1.89 2.70 -7.39
N ALA A 46 2.65 3.56 -6.73
CA ALA A 46 3.88 4.14 -7.29
C ALA A 46 4.92 3.06 -7.62
N PHE A 47 5.07 2.06 -6.74
CA PHE A 47 5.95 0.91 -6.99
C PHE A 47 5.46 0.09 -8.20
N HIS A 48 4.15 -0.15 -8.31
CA HIS A 48 3.56 -0.89 -9.41
C HIS A 48 3.72 -0.16 -10.75
N PHE A 49 3.54 1.17 -10.74
CA PHE A 49 3.81 2.03 -11.89
C PHE A 49 5.28 1.98 -12.32
N LEU A 50 6.20 2.05 -11.35
CA LEU A 50 7.63 1.96 -11.63
C LEU A 50 8.03 0.59 -12.19
N LYS A 51 7.44 -0.48 -11.64
CA LYS A 51 7.65 -1.86 -12.10
C LYS A 51 7.10 -2.10 -13.51
N SER A 52 5.92 -1.57 -13.81
CA SER A 52 5.27 -1.70 -15.13
C SER A 52 5.95 -0.87 -16.22
N SER A 53 6.75 0.13 -15.84
CA SER A 53 7.48 1.00 -16.77
C SER A 53 8.99 0.91 -16.59
N PRO A 54 9.65 -0.18 -17.08
CA PRO A 54 11.09 -0.38 -16.91
C PRO A 54 11.96 0.76 -17.43
N VAL A 55 11.51 1.42 -18.50
CA VAL A 55 12.22 2.52 -19.15
C VAL A 55 12.32 3.74 -18.23
N LEU A 56 11.30 4.02 -17.41
CA LEU A 56 11.28 5.21 -16.55
C LEU A 56 12.32 5.13 -15.44
N TRP A 57 12.39 4.00 -14.73
CA TRP A 57 13.33 3.87 -13.62
C TRP A 57 14.76 3.65 -14.09
N THR A 58 14.96 2.93 -15.20
CA THR A 58 16.30 2.74 -15.78
C THR A 58 16.84 4.02 -16.38
N SER A 59 16.03 4.83 -17.07
CA SER A 59 16.45 6.14 -17.58
C SER A 59 16.73 7.12 -16.45
N ALA A 60 15.88 7.20 -15.42
CA ALA A 60 16.13 8.01 -14.24
C ALA A 60 17.43 7.60 -13.52
N PHE A 61 17.68 6.29 -13.39
CA PHE A 61 18.93 5.80 -12.83
C PHE A 61 20.14 6.07 -13.72
N ALA A 62 20.00 5.98 -15.04
CA ALA A 62 21.05 6.29 -16.00
C ALA A 62 21.47 7.77 -15.92
N VAL A 63 20.49 8.68 -15.84
CA VAL A 63 20.73 10.10 -15.60
C VAL A 63 21.44 10.30 -14.26
N LEU A 64 20.96 9.66 -13.19
CA LEU A 64 21.60 9.76 -11.87
C LEU A 64 23.04 9.25 -11.87
N ALA A 65 23.30 8.12 -12.52
CA ALA A 65 24.62 7.52 -12.64
C ALA A 65 25.56 8.42 -13.47
N HIS A 66 25.04 9.06 -14.51
CA HIS A 66 25.80 9.97 -15.36
C HIS A 66 26.19 11.25 -14.63
N TYR A 67 25.23 11.92 -13.98
CA TYR A 67 25.48 13.22 -13.34
C TYR A 67 26.07 13.12 -11.93
N ARG A 68 25.76 12.05 -11.19
CA ARG A 68 26.16 11.87 -9.79
C ARG A 68 26.56 10.41 -9.50
N PRO A 69 27.67 9.92 -10.09
CA PRO A 69 28.10 8.53 -9.94
C PRO A 69 28.38 8.12 -8.49
N LYS A 70 28.86 9.05 -7.66
CA LYS A 70 29.09 8.81 -6.22
C LYS A 70 27.81 8.61 -5.41
N LEU A 71 26.67 9.15 -5.87
CA LEU A 71 25.37 8.91 -5.24
C LEU A 71 24.78 7.59 -5.74
N ALA A 72 24.90 7.30 -7.03
CA ALA A 72 24.47 6.02 -7.60
C ALA A 72 25.16 4.83 -6.92
N SER A 73 26.49 4.92 -6.67
CA SER A 73 27.22 3.87 -5.97
C SER A 73 26.76 3.67 -4.52
N LYS A 74 26.41 4.75 -3.80
CA LYS A 74 25.82 4.66 -2.46
C LYS A 74 24.45 4.01 -2.48
N VAL A 75 23.60 4.37 -3.44
CA VAL A 75 22.27 3.76 -3.61
C VAL A 75 22.40 2.26 -3.87
N LEU A 76 23.35 1.85 -4.73
CA LEU A 76 23.64 0.44 -4.98
C LEU A 76 24.16 -0.28 -3.73
N ALA A 77 25.07 0.34 -2.97
CA ALA A 77 25.60 -0.24 -1.74
C ALA A 77 24.51 -0.44 -0.67
N VAL A 78 23.61 0.52 -0.51
CA VAL A 78 22.45 0.41 0.37
C VAL A 78 21.49 -0.67 -0.12
N GLY A 79 21.21 -0.72 -1.43
CA GLY A 79 20.39 -1.76 -2.05
C GLY A 79 20.95 -3.17 -1.83
N TRP A 80 22.27 -3.33 -1.94
CA TRP A 80 22.97 -4.59 -1.65
C TRP A 80 22.87 -4.99 -0.17
N GLY A 81 23.04 -4.03 0.74
CA GLY A 81 22.86 -4.24 2.18
C GLY A 81 21.44 -4.71 2.53
N ALA A 82 20.42 -4.05 1.98
CA ALA A 82 19.03 -4.44 2.17
C ALA A 82 18.73 -5.84 1.62
N MET A 83 19.26 -6.19 0.43
CA MET A 83 19.10 -7.53 -0.14
C MET A 83 19.78 -8.61 0.71
N LYS A 84 20.94 -8.31 1.30
CA LYS A 84 21.62 -9.22 2.23
C LYS A 84 20.79 -9.47 3.49
N LEU A 85 20.19 -8.42 4.06
CA LEU A 85 19.29 -8.55 5.22
C LEU A 85 18.03 -9.37 4.87
N LEU A 86 17.42 -9.11 3.72
CA LEU A 86 16.26 -9.88 3.25
C LEU A 86 16.59 -11.36 3.05
N LYS A 87 17.75 -11.66 2.43
CA LYS A 87 18.22 -13.04 2.27
C LYS A 87 18.50 -13.72 3.62
N SER A 88 19.12 -13.00 4.55
CA SER A 88 19.40 -13.51 5.91
C SER A 88 18.13 -13.76 6.71
N ALA A 89 17.11 -12.91 6.57
CA ALA A 89 15.82 -13.11 7.22
C ALA A 89 15.09 -14.33 6.63
N LYS A 90 15.16 -14.50 5.31
CA LYS A 90 14.57 -15.65 4.61
C LYS A 90 15.29 -16.97 4.91
N SER A 91 16.56 -16.96 5.29
CA SER A 91 17.27 -18.17 5.73
C SER A 91 17.04 -18.53 7.20
N LEU A 92 16.44 -17.61 7.97
CA LEU A 92 16.15 -17.79 9.39
C LEU A 92 14.69 -18.21 9.65
N MET A 93 13.85 -18.13 8.61
CA MET A 93 12.50 -18.72 8.53
C MET A 93 12.57 -20.04 7.79
#